data_AF-A0A8R1E3H1-F1
#
_entry.id   AF-A0A8R1E3H1-F1
#
_cell.length_a   1.000
_cell.length_b   1.000
_cell.length_c   1.000
_cell.angle_alpha   90.00
_cell.angle_beta   90.00
_cell.angle_gamma   90.00
#
_symmetry.space_group_name_H-M   'P 1'
#
loop_
_entity.id
_entity.type
_entity.pdbx_description
1 polymer ?
#
loop_
_entity_poly.entity_id
_entity_poly.type
_entity_poly.pdbx_seq_one_letter_code
_entity_poly.pdbx_strand_id
1 'polypeptide(L)'
;MPAVNETPAESEDISAVFFELCDKLEIGELVTSSNFRLSEVMSAIELAEPKMDVGVGSDKILSLESARENGTFAEDYPLHLAVIDATLSMLVAWLEGSSLASTIWTNILLLECSNVNHKTYTPLVNGINLLVRNIHALVSSVGNLEELPEDFNPQEIFQNTQFPSRDDVVGALRKRSAELTEEGKKLKVKTKRAEEVEIRLAIATRLELVAGFLEILGWLVPPDIEDPNYHQNYSLYTTPKSSLKKDHVNVNENENDNENENENTKSADPTPDCDDVDEICDEEDDLYDDDVEIRFFPNFTSAAVAAERLAKSAQAIHETVKFGRHSPDGVDGDYTWLPCFDQKACIHFIPACFPRSVTIPSRKNAACWLVHCARRIHDLSITTPSSTRDLNHLFYYARTFTLTGCVLTRSLLQICMFPADNHLCGDPHRTLAAPIELSLKQQYEPQIQDKESPVYKDDEAQQLYLRFINYMVKASISVYTSLGCNLSRQRDRLEIAIEELGAMQCHAMKVEERIDEVLVAEGIVEKKEDNISYNSISTFVFHNMVAVIHHYYEIGFRMDLYVPYEFTYIFWFLSEVEAKWMLTTMERSHEIQIKTWKASELVKFLCILMRK
;
A
#
# COMPACT_ATOMS: atom_id res chain seq x y z
N MET A 1 -15.59 18.72 13.60
CA MET A 1 -16.84 19.16 14.26
C MET A 1 -17.25 20.51 13.69
N PRO A 2 -18.53 20.76 13.35
CA PRO A 2 -18.95 22.08 12.92
C PRO A 2 -18.85 23.03 14.13
N ALA A 3 -18.16 24.16 13.95
CA ALA A 3 -18.13 25.21 14.95
C ALA A 3 -19.55 25.73 15.16
N VAL A 4 -20.18 25.30 16.25
CA VAL A 4 -21.37 25.96 16.76
C VAL A 4 -20.91 27.37 17.14
N ASN A 5 -21.32 28.36 16.33
CA ASN A 5 -21.23 29.76 16.70
C ASN A 5 -22.22 29.99 17.86
N GLU A 6 -21.88 29.53 19.05
CA GLU A 6 -22.48 30.00 20.27
C GLU A 6 -21.97 31.42 20.50
N THR A 7 -22.87 32.39 20.38
CA THR A 7 -22.67 33.72 20.98
C THR A 7 -22.21 33.53 22.41
N PRO A 8 -21.14 34.20 22.88
CA PRO A 8 -20.60 33.95 24.20
C PRO A 8 -21.69 34.22 25.23
N ALA A 9 -22.13 33.16 25.91
CA ALA A 9 -22.89 33.28 27.14
C ALA A 9 -22.13 34.21 28.10
N GLU A 10 -22.84 34.99 28.91
CA GLU A 10 -22.21 35.82 29.95
C GLU A 10 -21.24 34.95 30.78
N SER A 11 -19.94 35.17 30.59
CA SER A 11 -18.91 34.41 31.29
C SER A 11 -18.80 34.93 32.71
N GLU A 12 -19.25 34.16 33.70
CA GLU A 12 -19.03 34.44 35.12
C GLU A 12 -17.61 33.99 35.52
N ASP A 13 -16.84 34.89 36.15
CA ASP A 13 -15.51 34.55 36.69
C ASP A 13 -15.64 33.79 38.02
N ILE A 14 -15.36 32.50 37.99
CA ILE A 14 -15.41 31.61 39.16
C ILE A 14 -14.05 31.39 39.84
N SER A 15 -13.00 32.11 39.43
CA SER A 15 -11.62 31.84 39.87
C SER A 15 -11.47 31.89 41.39
N ALA A 16 -12.04 32.90 42.04
CA ALA A 16 -11.96 33.05 43.51
C ALA A 16 -12.66 31.90 44.25
N VAL A 17 -13.85 31.49 43.77
CA VAL A 17 -14.61 30.37 44.34
C VAL A 17 -13.88 29.05 44.13
N PHE A 18 -13.27 28.85 42.95
CA PHE A 18 -12.50 27.66 42.62
C PHE A 18 -11.31 27.47 43.58
N PHE A 19 -10.49 28.50 43.78
CA PHE A 19 -9.35 28.43 44.69
C PHE A 19 -9.76 28.23 46.16
N GLU A 20 -10.87 28.83 46.61
CA GLU A 20 -11.40 28.59 47.96
C GLU A 20 -11.83 27.12 48.17
N LEU A 21 -12.35 26.47 47.13
CA LEU A 21 -12.70 25.05 47.18
C LEU A 21 -11.47 24.15 47.12
N CYS A 22 -10.46 24.51 46.32
CA CYS A 22 -9.19 23.77 46.27
C CYS A 22 -8.45 23.77 47.60
N ASP A 23 -8.50 24.88 48.37
CA ASP A 23 -7.88 24.97 49.70
C ASP A 23 -8.48 23.98 50.72
N LYS A 24 -9.64 23.40 50.43
CA LYS A 24 -10.31 22.40 51.28
C LYS A 24 -9.84 20.97 51.00
N LEU A 25 -9.07 20.73 49.95
CA LEU A 25 -8.57 19.41 49.57
C LEU A 25 -7.32 19.04 50.39
N GLU A 26 -7.25 17.80 50.83
CA GLU A 26 -6.06 17.24 51.47
C GLU A 26 -5.00 16.82 50.43
N ILE A 27 -3.74 16.72 50.87
CA ILE A 27 -2.63 16.28 50.02
C ILE A 27 -2.90 14.85 49.55
N GLY A 28 -3.02 14.66 48.23
CA GLY A 28 -3.29 13.37 47.61
C GLY A 28 -4.75 13.15 47.23
N GLU A 29 -5.65 14.09 47.54
CA GLU A 29 -7.02 14.07 47.03
C GLU A 29 -7.09 14.59 45.60
N LEU A 30 -7.93 13.96 44.78
CA LEU A 30 -8.19 14.34 43.40
C LEU A 30 -9.70 14.32 43.16
N VAL A 31 -10.26 15.44 42.70
CA VAL A 31 -11.67 15.55 42.34
C VAL A 31 -11.83 15.22 40.86
N THR A 32 -12.50 14.12 40.55
CA THR A 32 -12.73 13.66 39.17
C THR A 32 -14.16 13.15 38.99
N SER A 33 -14.56 12.88 37.74
CA SER A 33 -15.79 12.13 37.47
C SER A 33 -15.63 10.66 37.89
N SER A 34 -16.75 9.95 38.09
CA SER A 34 -16.76 8.54 38.48
C SER A 34 -16.14 7.59 37.46
N ASN A 35 -16.09 8.01 36.18
CA ASN A 35 -15.63 7.18 35.08
C ASN A 35 -14.20 7.50 34.65
N PHE A 36 -13.61 8.57 35.18
CA PHE A 36 -12.28 9.03 34.83
C PHE A 36 -11.21 8.04 35.31
N ARG A 37 -10.24 7.74 34.43
CA ARG A 37 -9.12 6.87 34.77
C ARG A 37 -7.82 7.65 34.70
N LEU A 38 -6.95 7.51 35.69
CA LEU A 38 -5.63 8.15 35.69
C LEU A 38 -4.77 7.77 34.48
N SER A 39 -5.01 6.61 33.86
CA SER A 39 -4.36 6.21 32.61
C SER A 39 -4.63 7.19 31.46
N GLU A 40 -5.78 7.87 31.45
CA GLU A 40 -6.15 8.85 30.42
C GLU A 40 -5.34 10.15 30.54
N VAL A 41 -4.76 10.42 31.72
CA VAL A 41 -3.91 11.58 31.98
C VAL A 41 -2.49 11.39 31.45
N MET A 42 -2.07 10.15 31.17
CA MET A 42 -0.72 9.86 30.69
C MET A 42 -0.39 10.52 29.34
N SER A 43 -1.41 10.87 28.56
CA SER A 43 -1.29 11.62 27.30
C SER A 43 -1.71 13.08 27.41
N ALA A 44 -1.99 13.58 28.62
CA ALA A 44 -2.38 14.96 28.83
C ALA A 44 -1.21 15.92 28.52
N ILE A 45 -1.55 17.07 27.96
CA ILE A 45 -0.60 18.11 27.60
C ILE A 45 -0.57 19.15 28.72
N GLU A 46 0.64 19.54 29.10
CA GLU A 46 0.87 20.63 30.03
C GLU A 46 1.11 21.91 29.23
N LEU A 47 0.16 22.85 29.31
CA LEU A 47 0.25 24.14 28.62
C LEU A 47 1.44 24.95 29.15
N ALA A 48 2.09 25.69 28.26
CA ALA A 48 3.27 26.52 28.55
C ALA A 48 4.55 25.75 28.94
N GLU A 49 4.57 24.42 28.92
CA GLU A 49 5.78 23.61 29.09
C GLU A 49 6.40 23.30 27.71
N PRO A 50 7.61 23.78 27.38
CA PRO A 50 8.20 23.65 26.04
C PRO A 50 8.36 22.23 25.50
N LYS A 51 8.39 21.21 26.36
CA LYS A 51 8.50 19.79 25.95
C LYS A 51 7.14 19.10 25.80
N MET A 52 6.07 19.71 26.32
CA MET A 52 4.74 19.14 26.36
C MET A 52 3.78 19.86 25.41
N ASP A 53 3.98 21.16 25.23
CA ASP A 53 3.12 22.06 24.46
C ASP A 53 3.81 22.54 23.18
N VAL A 54 3.32 22.04 22.04
CA VAL A 54 3.75 22.46 20.71
C VAL A 54 3.40 23.92 20.39
N GLY A 55 2.45 24.53 21.11
CA GLY A 55 2.10 25.95 20.98
C GLY A 55 3.15 26.90 21.55
N VAL A 56 4.07 26.44 22.39
CA VAL A 56 5.11 27.31 22.97
C VAL A 56 5.99 27.90 21.86
N GLY A 57 6.16 29.22 21.88
CA GLY A 57 6.94 29.96 20.88
C GLY A 57 6.23 30.17 19.54
N SER A 58 4.91 29.95 19.46
CA SER A 58 4.11 30.18 18.26
C SER A 58 3.59 31.63 18.11
N ASP A 59 4.14 32.59 18.87
CA ASP A 59 3.71 34.00 18.86
C ASP A 59 3.82 34.67 17.47
N LYS A 60 4.71 34.15 16.61
CA LYS A 60 4.91 34.61 15.23
C LYS A 60 5.09 33.42 14.31
N ILE A 61 4.00 33.03 13.67
CA ILE A 61 4.01 32.03 12.60
C ILE A 61 4.25 32.76 11.28
N LEU A 62 5.11 32.20 10.44
CA LEU A 62 5.40 32.74 9.12
C LEU A 62 4.15 32.70 8.23
N SER A 63 3.70 33.88 7.77
CA SER A 63 2.65 33.98 6.75
C SER A 63 3.24 33.97 5.34
N LEU A 64 2.42 33.60 4.35
CA LEU A 64 2.80 33.67 2.94
C LEU A 64 3.20 35.10 2.52
N GLU A 65 2.55 36.11 3.08
CA GLU A 65 2.83 37.52 2.81
C GLU A 65 4.20 37.93 3.33
N SER A 66 4.56 37.51 4.55
CA SER A 66 5.89 37.73 5.13
C SER A 66 6.97 37.01 4.33
N ALA A 67 6.72 35.76 3.91
CA ALA A 67 7.63 35.03 3.02
C ALA A 67 7.84 35.77 1.69
N ARG A 68 6.79 36.36 1.12
CA ARG A 68 6.87 37.18 -0.10
C ARG A 68 7.69 38.45 0.11
N GLU A 69 7.48 39.16 1.22
CA GLU A 69 8.26 40.36 1.59
C GLU A 69 9.75 40.05 1.78
N ASN A 70 10.06 38.86 2.32
CA ASN A 70 11.43 38.35 2.46
C ASN A 70 12.05 37.86 1.13
N GLY A 71 11.40 38.13 0.00
CA GLY A 71 11.97 37.90 -1.33
C GLY A 71 11.78 36.48 -1.86
N THR A 72 10.92 35.64 -1.27
CA THR A 72 10.66 34.28 -1.77
C THR A 72 10.29 34.26 -3.25
N PHE A 73 9.53 35.26 -3.74
CA PHE A 73 9.06 35.36 -5.13
C PHE A 73 9.92 36.26 -6.02
N ALA A 74 11.08 36.73 -5.53
CA ALA A 74 12.01 37.47 -6.36
C ALA A 74 12.54 36.57 -7.50
N GLU A 75 12.97 37.13 -8.63
CA GLU A 75 13.59 36.35 -9.71
C GLU A 75 15.03 35.88 -9.33
N ASP A 76 15.12 35.04 -8.30
CA ASP A 76 16.34 34.49 -7.73
C ASP A 76 16.35 32.97 -7.91
N TYR A 77 16.84 32.51 -9.07
CA TYR A 77 16.86 31.09 -9.41
C TYR A 77 17.72 30.22 -8.46
N PRO A 78 18.89 30.65 -7.95
CA PRO A 78 19.60 29.92 -6.89
C PRO A 78 18.74 29.69 -5.64
N LEU A 79 17.97 30.69 -5.21
CA LEU A 79 17.03 30.56 -4.10
C LEU A 79 15.89 29.59 -4.46
N HIS A 80 15.29 29.73 -5.64
CA HIS A 80 14.23 28.83 -6.12
C HIS A 80 14.69 27.37 -6.08
N LEU A 81 15.89 27.10 -6.59
CA LEU A 81 16.47 25.77 -6.59
C LEU A 81 16.67 25.24 -5.16
N ALA A 82 17.16 26.07 -4.23
CA ALA A 82 17.33 25.67 -2.84
C ALA A 82 16.00 25.34 -2.14
N VAL A 83 14.94 26.13 -2.37
CA VAL A 83 13.59 25.88 -1.85
C VAL A 83 13.03 24.56 -2.37
N ILE A 84 13.21 24.27 -3.66
CA ILE A 84 12.76 23.01 -4.27
C ILE A 84 13.51 21.82 -3.68
N ASP A 85 14.84 21.89 -3.60
CA ASP A 85 15.66 20.79 -3.08
C ASP A 85 15.40 20.54 -1.58
N ALA A 86 15.15 21.61 -0.80
CA ALA A 86 14.70 21.48 0.59
C ALA A 86 13.32 20.81 0.69
N THR A 87 12.38 21.18 -0.18
CA THR A 87 11.04 20.55 -0.24
C THR A 87 11.13 19.07 -0.58
N LEU A 88 11.99 18.68 -1.54
CA LEU A 88 12.25 17.28 -1.84
C LEU A 88 12.90 16.53 -0.68
N SER A 89 13.75 17.19 0.10
CA SER A 89 14.36 16.60 1.30
C SER A 89 13.33 16.36 2.41
N MET A 90 12.37 17.28 2.58
CA MET A 90 11.22 17.08 3.47
C MET A 90 10.31 15.94 2.99
N LEU A 91 10.09 15.80 1.68
CA LEU A 91 9.34 14.69 1.11
C LEU A 91 10.01 13.34 1.41
N VAL A 92 11.34 13.27 1.28
CA VAL A 92 12.10 12.06 1.63
C VAL A 92 12.02 11.77 3.13
N ALA A 93 12.14 12.78 4.00
CA ALA A 93 12.00 12.59 5.45
C ALA A 93 10.63 12.00 5.82
N TRP A 94 9.56 12.46 5.18
CA TRP A 94 8.21 11.91 5.36
C TRP A 94 8.12 10.45 4.92
N LEU A 95 8.66 10.10 3.74
CA LEU A 95 8.67 8.73 3.22
C LEU A 95 9.54 7.75 4.02
N GLU A 96 10.45 8.27 4.83
CA GLU A 96 11.29 7.51 5.78
C GLU A 96 10.70 7.47 7.20
N GLY A 97 9.44 7.90 7.38
CA GLY A 97 8.69 7.72 8.63
C GLY A 97 8.65 8.95 9.55
N SER A 98 9.01 10.15 9.07
CA SER A 98 8.78 11.39 9.82
C SER A 98 7.37 11.94 9.60
N SER A 99 6.83 12.72 10.55
CA SER A 99 5.46 13.24 10.40
C SER A 99 5.37 14.33 9.32
N LEU A 100 4.20 14.42 8.68
CA LEU A 100 3.94 15.40 7.62
C LEU A 100 4.00 16.84 8.16
N ALA A 101 3.48 17.06 9.37
CA ALA A 101 3.46 18.33 10.07
C ALA A 101 4.87 18.90 10.30
N SER A 102 5.80 18.03 10.72
CA SER A 102 7.21 18.40 11.00
C SER A 102 8.11 18.42 9.76
N THR A 103 7.60 18.07 8.59
CA THR A 103 8.40 17.97 7.35
C THR A 103 7.81 18.84 6.23
N ILE A 104 6.96 18.28 5.39
CA ILE A 104 6.45 18.91 4.17
C ILE A 104 5.67 20.19 4.50
N TRP A 105 4.84 20.15 5.53
CA TRP A 105 3.98 21.26 5.93
C TRP A 105 4.68 22.33 6.76
N THR A 106 5.98 22.22 6.96
CA THR A 106 6.79 23.37 7.40
C THR A 106 7.00 24.38 6.29
N ASN A 107 6.74 24.01 5.02
CA ASN A 107 6.78 24.92 3.89
C ASN A 107 5.43 25.62 3.69
N ILE A 108 5.38 26.93 3.97
CA ILE A 108 4.14 27.73 3.87
C ILE A 108 3.54 27.74 2.46
N LEU A 109 4.38 27.54 1.42
CA LEU A 109 3.91 27.49 0.03
C LEU A 109 3.01 26.28 -0.24
N LEU A 110 3.18 25.19 0.52
CA LEU A 110 2.36 23.98 0.39
C LEU A 110 1.07 24.08 1.20
N LEU A 111 1.06 24.81 2.32
CA LEU A 111 -0.14 25.06 3.10
C LEU A 111 -1.10 26.04 2.40
N GLU A 112 -0.56 27.10 1.80
CA GLU A 112 -1.36 28.13 1.13
C GLU A 112 -1.28 28.03 -0.41
N CYS A 113 -1.33 26.81 -0.95
CA CYS A 113 -1.08 26.55 -2.39
C CYS A 113 -1.94 27.40 -3.34
N SER A 114 -3.21 27.65 -2.99
CA SER A 114 -4.15 28.46 -3.78
C SER A 114 -3.75 29.94 -3.88
N ASN A 115 -2.99 30.44 -2.90
CA ASN A 115 -2.56 31.84 -2.83
C ASN A 115 -1.16 32.05 -3.45
N VAL A 116 -0.45 30.98 -3.82
CA VAL A 116 0.87 31.06 -4.44
C VAL A 116 0.74 31.52 -5.90
N ASN A 117 1.10 32.78 -6.17
CA ASN A 117 1.15 33.36 -7.52
C ASN A 117 2.60 33.55 -7.99
N HIS A 118 3.25 32.47 -8.41
CA HIS A 118 4.62 32.50 -8.93
C HIS A 118 4.83 31.46 -10.03
N LYS A 119 5.39 31.88 -11.17
CA LYS A 119 5.50 31.05 -12.41
C LYS A 119 6.10 29.66 -12.18
N THR A 120 7.07 29.53 -11.27
CA THR A 120 7.73 28.26 -10.97
C THR A 120 7.13 27.55 -9.76
N TYR A 121 6.71 28.28 -8.72
CA TYR A 121 6.23 27.64 -7.49
C TYR A 121 4.78 27.16 -7.60
N THR A 122 3.90 27.89 -8.27
CA THR A 122 2.49 27.48 -8.44
C THR A 122 2.35 26.06 -9.02
N PRO A 123 2.98 25.69 -10.16
CA PRO A 123 2.88 24.32 -10.66
C PRO A 123 3.58 23.31 -9.74
N LEU A 124 4.69 23.70 -9.09
CA LEU A 124 5.41 22.84 -8.15
C LEU A 124 4.58 22.49 -6.93
N VAL A 125 3.98 23.47 -6.24
CA VAL A 125 3.22 23.24 -5.00
C VAL A 125 1.98 22.40 -5.26
N ASN A 126 1.30 22.65 -6.39
CA ASN A 126 0.19 21.81 -6.84
C ASN A 126 0.65 20.37 -7.12
N GLY A 127 1.82 20.22 -7.76
CA GLY A 127 2.46 18.93 -8.02
C GLY A 127 2.81 18.15 -6.75
N ILE A 128 3.50 18.79 -5.81
CA ILE A 128 3.92 18.16 -4.55
C ILE A 128 2.71 17.82 -3.68
N ASN A 129 1.73 18.72 -3.54
CA ASN A 129 0.55 18.45 -2.73
C ASN A 129 -0.29 17.30 -3.32
N LEU A 130 -0.49 17.27 -4.64
CA LEU A 130 -1.18 16.15 -5.29
C LEU A 130 -0.39 14.84 -5.11
N LEU A 131 0.94 14.88 -5.25
CA LEU A 131 1.79 13.72 -5.06
C LEU A 131 1.70 13.17 -3.64
N VAL A 132 1.81 14.03 -2.62
CA VAL A 132 1.70 13.65 -1.21
C VAL A 132 0.32 13.04 -0.94
N ARG A 133 -0.75 13.66 -1.45
CA ARG A 133 -2.11 13.13 -1.31
C ARG A 133 -2.26 11.74 -1.95
N ASN A 134 -1.76 11.54 -3.17
CA ASN A 134 -1.85 10.25 -3.87
C ASN A 134 -1.03 9.16 -3.15
N ILE A 135 0.17 9.50 -2.67
CA ILE A 135 0.99 8.58 -1.90
C ILE A 135 0.28 8.21 -0.59
N HIS A 136 -0.29 9.18 0.11
CA HIS A 136 -1.03 8.91 1.35
C HIS A 136 -2.23 7.99 1.10
N ALA A 137 -3.03 8.26 0.07
CA ALA A 137 -4.17 7.42 -0.29
C ALA A 137 -3.74 5.99 -0.65
N LEU A 138 -2.64 5.84 -1.40
CA LEU A 138 -2.05 4.54 -1.72
C LEU A 138 -1.57 3.76 -0.48
N VAL A 139 -0.86 4.42 0.44
CA VAL A 139 -0.37 3.76 1.66
C VAL A 139 -1.54 3.36 2.56
N SER A 140 -2.58 4.20 2.60
CA SER A 140 -3.81 3.93 3.32
C SER A 140 -4.58 2.74 2.74
N SER A 141 -4.68 2.61 1.41
CA SER A 141 -5.47 1.56 0.76
C SER A 141 -4.89 0.16 0.98
N VAL A 142 -3.56 0.04 1.09
CA VAL A 142 -2.88 -1.24 1.34
C VAL A 142 -2.74 -1.58 2.83
N GLY A 143 -3.29 -0.76 3.74
CA GLY A 143 -3.24 -1.02 5.18
C GLY A 143 -1.84 -0.90 5.79
N ASN A 144 -0.99 -0.04 5.21
CA ASN A 144 0.35 0.30 5.71
C ASN A 144 0.38 1.68 6.39
N LEU A 145 -0.79 2.23 6.75
CA LEU A 145 -0.87 3.58 7.33
C LEU A 145 -0.10 3.70 8.64
N GLU A 146 -0.08 2.64 9.46
CA GLU A 146 0.68 2.52 10.72
C GLU A 146 2.21 2.73 10.54
N GLU A 147 2.72 2.63 9.31
CA GLU A 147 4.14 2.89 9.00
C GLU A 147 4.46 4.36 8.75
N LEU A 148 3.44 5.16 8.47
CA LEU A 148 3.49 6.60 8.57
C LEU A 148 3.04 6.94 10.01
N PRO A 149 3.65 7.93 10.68
CA PRO A 149 3.29 8.24 12.06
C PRO A 149 1.78 8.43 12.25
N GLU A 150 1.19 7.68 13.19
CA GLU A 150 -0.26 7.67 13.50
C GLU A 150 -0.82 9.01 13.98
N ASP A 151 0.03 9.91 14.48
CA ASP A 151 -0.40 11.12 15.21
C ASP A 151 -1.13 12.15 14.35
N PHE A 152 -1.21 11.93 13.04
CA PHE A 152 -1.73 12.93 12.13
C PHE A 152 -2.49 12.29 10.99
N ASN A 153 -3.80 12.55 10.91
CA ASN A 153 -4.63 12.17 9.77
C ASN A 153 -4.67 13.33 8.76
N PRO A 154 -3.81 13.35 7.72
CA PRO A 154 -3.87 14.37 6.69
C PRO A 154 -5.17 14.29 5.87
N GLN A 155 -5.98 13.25 6.02
CA GLN A 155 -7.25 13.11 5.30
C GLN A 155 -8.18 14.28 5.58
N GLU A 156 -8.25 14.84 6.79
CA GLU A 156 -9.14 16.01 7.02
C GLU A 156 -8.73 17.21 6.16
N ILE A 157 -7.42 17.44 5.99
CA ILE A 157 -6.91 18.53 5.16
C ILE A 157 -7.07 18.20 3.68
N PHE A 158 -6.78 16.96 3.27
CA PHE A 158 -6.91 16.52 1.89
C PHE A 158 -8.37 16.44 1.42
N GLN A 159 -9.31 16.00 2.25
CA GLN A 159 -10.74 15.92 1.91
C GLN A 159 -11.36 17.30 1.73
N ASN A 160 -10.90 18.30 2.49
CA ASN A 160 -11.39 19.67 2.39
C ASN A 160 -10.68 20.51 1.31
N THR A 161 -9.64 19.97 0.67
CA THR A 161 -8.88 20.68 -0.37
C THR A 161 -9.30 20.19 -1.75
N GLN A 162 -9.74 21.08 -2.63
CA GLN A 162 -9.94 20.75 -4.04
C GLN A 162 -8.59 20.72 -4.77
N PHE A 163 -8.23 19.55 -5.29
CA PHE A 163 -7.02 19.37 -6.09
C PHE A 163 -7.34 19.49 -7.59
N PRO A 164 -6.49 20.18 -8.39
CA PRO A 164 -6.60 20.11 -9.84
C PRO A 164 -6.35 18.67 -10.34
N SER A 165 -6.86 18.36 -11.53
CA SER A 165 -6.66 17.03 -12.11
C SER A 165 -5.18 16.71 -12.32
N ARG A 166 -4.82 15.43 -12.22
CA ARG A 166 -3.44 14.96 -12.46
C ARG A 166 -2.89 15.46 -13.79
N ASP A 167 -3.69 15.39 -14.85
CA ASP A 167 -3.28 15.78 -16.20
C ASP A 167 -3.02 17.28 -16.30
N ASP A 168 -3.85 18.12 -15.66
CA ASP A 168 -3.64 19.57 -15.60
C ASP A 168 -2.35 19.91 -14.84
N VAL A 169 -2.11 19.26 -13.70
CA VAL A 169 -0.91 19.48 -12.88
C VAL A 169 0.36 19.04 -13.63
N VAL A 170 0.35 17.85 -14.21
CA VAL A 170 1.47 17.33 -15.02
C VAL A 170 1.71 18.22 -16.24
N GLY A 171 0.64 18.67 -16.91
CA GLY A 171 0.71 19.61 -18.02
C GLY A 171 1.34 20.94 -17.63
N ALA A 172 0.96 21.51 -16.48
CA ALA A 172 1.51 22.76 -15.98
C ALA A 172 3.00 22.65 -15.60
N LEU A 173 3.40 21.55 -14.93
CA LEU A 173 4.79 21.25 -14.58
C LEU A 173 5.67 21.16 -15.84
N ARG A 174 5.27 20.35 -16.81
CA ARG A 174 6.01 20.15 -18.08
C ARG A 174 6.06 21.42 -18.92
N LYS A 175 4.97 22.19 -18.96
CA LYS A 175 4.96 23.50 -19.63
C LYS A 175 6.00 24.43 -19.04
N ARG A 176 6.05 24.56 -17.71
CA ARG A 176 7.03 25.44 -17.06
C ARG A 176 8.47 24.93 -17.21
N SER A 177 8.67 23.62 -17.15
CA SER A 177 9.96 22.96 -17.43
C SER A 177 10.48 23.30 -18.84
N ALA A 178 9.61 23.24 -19.86
CA ALA A 178 9.94 23.62 -21.24
C ALA A 178 10.28 25.12 -21.36
N GLU A 179 9.51 25.99 -20.70
CA GLU A 179 9.77 27.44 -20.68
C GLU A 179 11.14 27.75 -20.06
N LEU A 180 11.49 27.15 -18.91
CA LEU A 180 12.79 27.30 -18.25
C LEU A 180 13.95 26.85 -19.14
N THR A 181 13.74 25.76 -19.89
CA THR A 181 14.72 25.24 -20.84
C THR A 181 14.95 26.22 -22.01
N GLU A 182 13.88 26.79 -22.56
CA GLU A 182 13.96 27.79 -23.64
C GLU A 182 14.55 29.13 -23.16
N GLU A 183 14.19 29.58 -21.95
CA GLU A 183 14.81 30.73 -21.28
C GLU A 183 16.34 30.50 -21.15
N GLY A 184 16.75 29.33 -20.67
CA GLY A 184 18.17 28.95 -20.57
C GLY A 184 18.90 28.97 -21.92
N LYS A 185 18.30 28.42 -22.99
CA LYS A 185 18.88 28.48 -24.35
C LYS A 185 19.08 29.91 -24.83
N LYS A 186 18.08 30.79 -24.64
CA LYS A 186 18.16 32.21 -25.02
C LYS A 186 19.26 32.95 -24.26
N LEU A 187 19.42 32.68 -22.96
CA LEU A 187 20.49 33.28 -22.14
C LEU A 187 21.88 32.81 -22.54
N LYS A 188 22.04 31.54 -22.92
CA LYS A 188 23.32 31.00 -23.43
C LYS A 188 23.81 31.77 -24.65
N VAL A 189 22.89 32.19 -25.52
CA VAL A 189 23.17 33.00 -26.72
C VAL A 189 23.50 34.46 -26.38
N LYS A 190 22.79 35.06 -25.41
CA LYS A 190 22.88 36.50 -25.11
C LYS A 190 24.03 36.89 -24.17
N THR A 191 24.30 36.10 -23.12
CA THR A 191 24.99 36.63 -21.91
C THR A 191 26.22 35.84 -21.48
N LYS A 192 26.55 34.71 -22.13
CA LYS A 192 27.67 33.80 -21.76
C LYS A 192 27.72 33.37 -20.28
N ARG A 193 26.67 33.59 -19.47
CA ARG A 193 26.56 33.14 -18.08
C ARG A 193 26.16 31.66 -18.04
N ALA A 194 27.15 30.77 -18.02
CA ALA A 194 26.93 29.33 -18.05
C ALA A 194 26.15 28.82 -16.81
N GLU A 195 26.50 29.31 -15.62
CA GLU A 195 25.91 28.90 -14.33
C GLU A 195 24.41 29.21 -14.25
N GLU A 196 23.98 30.39 -14.71
CA GLU A 196 22.56 30.78 -14.70
C GLU A 196 21.69 29.95 -15.67
N VAL A 197 22.31 29.35 -16.68
CA VAL A 197 21.66 28.40 -17.59
C VAL A 197 21.54 27.03 -16.92
N GLU A 198 22.60 26.58 -16.24
CA GLU A 198 22.61 25.32 -15.50
C GLU A 198 21.57 25.29 -14.38
N ILE A 199 21.41 26.38 -13.63
CA ILE A 199 20.41 26.49 -12.56
C ILE A 199 18.98 26.38 -13.12
N ARG A 200 18.67 27.06 -14.23
CA ARG A 200 17.33 26.97 -14.85
C ARG A 200 17.02 25.56 -15.34
N LEU A 201 18.00 24.90 -15.96
CA LEU A 201 17.88 23.50 -16.37
C LEU A 201 17.72 22.59 -15.16
N ALA A 202 18.47 22.83 -14.09
CA ALA A 202 18.36 22.09 -12.84
C ALA A 202 16.94 22.19 -12.27
N ILE A 203 16.37 23.40 -12.18
CA ILE A 203 14.97 23.61 -11.74
C ILE A 203 13.99 22.85 -12.63
N ALA A 204 14.13 22.94 -13.96
CA ALA A 204 13.27 22.21 -14.90
C ALA A 204 13.30 20.69 -14.62
N THR A 205 14.47 20.12 -14.34
CA THR A 205 14.58 18.69 -13.97
C THR A 205 13.82 18.33 -12.70
N ARG A 206 13.72 19.20 -11.67
CA ARG A 206 12.89 18.91 -10.48
C ARG A 206 11.40 18.94 -10.80
N LEU A 207 10.95 19.83 -11.69
CA LEU A 207 9.56 19.83 -12.14
C LEU A 207 9.22 18.54 -12.91
N GLU A 208 10.13 18.08 -13.77
CA GLU A 208 9.99 16.79 -14.47
C GLU A 208 10.00 15.60 -13.51
N LEU A 209 10.77 15.65 -12.42
CA LEU A 209 10.76 14.61 -11.39
C LEU A 209 9.36 14.46 -10.78
N VAL A 210 8.74 15.56 -10.34
CA VAL A 210 7.40 15.55 -9.73
C VAL A 210 6.36 15.09 -10.76
N ALA A 211 6.43 15.60 -11.99
CA ALA A 211 5.55 15.17 -13.08
C ALA A 211 5.71 13.67 -13.39
N GLY A 212 6.93 13.15 -13.36
CA GLY A 212 7.24 11.74 -13.59
C GLY A 212 6.66 10.83 -12.51
N PHE A 213 6.74 11.22 -11.23
CA PHE A 213 6.08 10.47 -10.16
C PHE A 213 4.57 10.39 -10.36
N LEU A 214 3.91 11.53 -10.60
CA LEU A 214 2.47 11.59 -10.82
C LEU A 214 2.04 10.77 -12.05
N GLU A 215 2.79 10.85 -13.15
CA GLU A 215 2.53 10.06 -14.36
C GLU A 215 2.64 8.55 -14.08
N ILE A 216 3.65 8.11 -13.32
CA ILE A 216 3.82 6.69 -12.98
C ILE A 216 2.69 6.20 -12.09
N LEU A 217 2.28 6.98 -11.08
CA LEU A 217 1.12 6.63 -10.25
C LEU A 217 -0.12 6.43 -11.13
N GLY A 218 -0.32 7.31 -12.12
CA GLY A 218 -1.44 7.17 -13.04
C GLY A 218 -1.43 5.95 -13.96
N TRP A 219 -0.26 5.32 -14.14
CA TRP A 219 -0.15 4.04 -14.87
C TRP A 219 -0.28 2.83 -13.97
N LEU A 220 0.07 2.95 -12.68
CA LEU A 220 0.24 1.81 -11.78
C LEU A 220 -0.83 1.69 -10.69
N VAL A 221 -1.50 2.79 -10.36
CA VAL A 221 -2.42 2.88 -9.23
C VAL A 221 -3.86 3.05 -9.74
N PRO A 222 -4.82 2.29 -9.18
CA PRO A 222 -6.23 2.47 -9.44
C PRO A 222 -6.68 3.93 -9.29
N PRO A 223 -7.46 4.46 -10.25
CA PRO A 223 -7.82 5.88 -10.27
C PRO A 223 -8.77 6.30 -9.15
N ASP A 224 -9.52 5.36 -8.56
CA ASP A 224 -10.35 5.52 -7.37
C ASP A 224 -9.54 5.82 -6.09
N ILE A 225 -8.30 5.34 -6.02
CA ILE A 225 -7.36 5.72 -4.95
C ILE A 225 -6.93 7.18 -5.11
N GLU A 226 -6.81 7.67 -6.36
CA GLU A 226 -6.52 9.08 -6.62
C GLU A 226 -7.77 9.97 -6.50
N ASP A 227 -8.94 9.53 -6.93
CA ASP A 227 -10.20 10.26 -6.80
C ASP A 227 -11.29 9.28 -6.38
N PRO A 228 -11.75 9.31 -5.12
CA PRO A 228 -12.83 8.44 -4.64
C PRO A 228 -14.13 8.57 -5.47
N ASN A 229 -14.32 9.69 -6.19
CA ASN A 229 -15.47 9.92 -7.06
C ASN A 229 -15.23 9.50 -8.52
N TYR A 230 -14.11 8.84 -8.83
CA TYR A 230 -13.73 8.48 -10.19
C TYR A 230 -14.82 7.69 -10.93
N HIS A 231 -15.42 6.69 -10.29
CA HIS A 231 -16.49 5.88 -10.87
C HIS A 231 -17.78 6.68 -11.12
N GLN A 232 -18.11 7.63 -10.23
CA GLN A 232 -19.27 8.52 -10.42
C GLN A 232 -19.06 9.42 -11.65
N ASN A 233 -17.85 9.92 -11.84
CA ASN A 233 -17.48 10.74 -12.98
C ASN A 233 -17.44 9.93 -14.29
N TYR A 234 -16.95 8.69 -14.26
CA TYR A 234 -16.88 7.82 -15.45
C TYR A 234 -18.27 7.43 -15.97
N SER A 235 -19.21 7.14 -15.07
CA SER A 235 -20.60 6.80 -15.42
C SER A 235 -21.35 7.94 -16.12
N LEU A 236 -21.05 9.20 -15.76
CA LEU A 236 -21.65 10.40 -16.38
C LEU A 236 -21.24 10.63 -17.84
N TYR A 237 -20.12 10.05 -18.29
CA TYR A 237 -19.63 10.18 -19.67
C TYR A 237 -20.01 8.98 -20.56
N THR A 238 -20.47 7.87 -19.97
CA THR A 238 -21.00 6.71 -20.71
C THR A 238 -22.52 6.80 -20.88
N THR A 239 -23.01 7.83 -21.56
CA THR A 239 -24.22 7.70 -22.38
C THR A 239 -24.29 8.77 -23.46
N PRO A 240 -24.18 8.36 -24.73
CA PRO A 240 -25.28 8.65 -25.64
C PRO A 240 -25.78 7.33 -26.22
N LYS A 241 -27.02 6.96 -25.88
CA LYS A 241 -27.73 5.89 -26.58
C LYS A 241 -27.81 6.26 -28.06
N SER A 242 -26.96 5.66 -28.89
CA SER A 242 -27.10 5.70 -30.34
C SER A 242 -28.38 4.94 -30.69
N SER A 243 -29.36 5.68 -31.16
CA SER A 243 -30.61 5.24 -31.74
C SER A 243 -30.43 4.12 -32.76
N LEU A 244 -30.85 2.91 -32.40
CA LEU A 244 -31.26 1.89 -33.36
C LEU A 244 -32.75 1.62 -33.13
N LYS A 245 -33.54 2.15 -34.07
CA LYS A 245 -34.96 1.84 -34.26
C LYS A 245 -35.11 0.32 -34.37
N LYS A 246 -35.99 -0.26 -33.54
CA LYS A 246 -36.69 -1.49 -33.90
C LYS A 246 -38.17 -1.15 -34.02
N ASP A 247 -38.68 -1.52 -35.18
CA ASP A 247 -39.99 -1.21 -35.69
C ASP A 247 -41.13 -1.75 -34.83
N HIS A 248 -42.22 -0.99 -34.85
CA HIS A 248 -43.52 -1.31 -34.29
C HIS A 248 -44.06 -2.69 -34.74
N VAL A 249 -44.65 -3.43 -33.80
CA VAL A 249 -46.01 -3.97 -33.98
C VAL A 249 -46.77 -3.81 -32.65
N ASN A 250 -47.76 -2.93 -32.67
CA ASN A 250 -48.80 -2.78 -31.66
C ASN A 250 -49.74 -3.99 -31.69
N VAL A 251 -50.11 -4.51 -30.52
CA VAL A 251 -51.45 -5.02 -30.26
C VAL A 251 -51.90 -4.45 -28.91
N ASN A 252 -52.87 -3.53 -29.00
CA ASN A 252 -53.85 -3.08 -28.01
C ASN A 252 -54.26 -4.22 -27.02
N GLU A 253 -54.72 -4.02 -25.78
CA GLU A 253 -55.74 -3.08 -25.32
C GLU A 253 -55.91 -3.22 -23.78
N ASN A 254 -56.06 -2.08 -23.11
CA ASN A 254 -57.02 -1.77 -22.04
C ASN A 254 -56.95 -2.35 -20.60
N GLU A 255 -56.88 -1.35 -19.68
CA GLU A 255 -57.79 -1.08 -18.56
C GLU A 255 -57.29 -1.30 -17.11
N ASN A 256 -56.87 -0.16 -16.53
CA ASN A 256 -57.35 0.50 -15.31
C ASN A 256 -57.24 -0.17 -13.93
N ASP A 257 -56.48 0.54 -13.09
CA ASP A 257 -56.83 1.06 -11.76
C ASP A 257 -57.29 0.07 -10.66
N ASN A 258 -56.50 -0.04 -9.60
CA ASN A 258 -56.82 0.66 -8.35
C ASN A 258 -55.75 0.47 -7.26
N GLU A 259 -55.53 1.57 -6.54
CA GLU A 259 -54.86 1.72 -5.26
C GLU A 259 -55.51 0.88 -4.16
N ASN A 260 -54.74 0.38 -3.18
CA ASN A 260 -54.86 0.81 -1.78
C ASN A 260 -53.94 0.07 -0.81
N GLU A 261 -53.48 0.86 0.15
CA GLU A 261 -52.72 0.57 1.37
C GLU A 261 -53.44 -0.37 2.36
N ASN A 262 -52.69 -1.16 3.14
CA ASN A 262 -52.54 -0.93 4.60
C ASN A 262 -52.07 -2.17 5.39
N GLU A 263 -51.00 -1.93 6.16
CA GLU A 263 -50.77 -2.20 7.59
C GLU A 263 -51.14 -3.53 8.31
N ASN A 264 -50.10 -4.05 8.98
CA ASN A 264 -50.03 -4.57 10.37
C ASN A 264 -50.94 -5.73 10.83
N THR A 265 -50.32 -6.74 11.46
CA THR A 265 -50.58 -7.09 12.88
C THR A 265 -49.60 -8.13 13.47
N LYS A 266 -49.32 -7.96 14.77
CA LYS A 266 -48.48 -8.77 15.68
C LYS A 266 -49.32 -9.77 16.51
N SER A 267 -48.71 -10.89 16.96
CA SER A 267 -48.95 -11.59 18.26
C SER A 267 -47.96 -12.79 18.39
N ALA A 268 -47.02 -12.84 19.36
CA ALA A 268 -47.09 -13.37 20.75
C ALA A 268 -47.54 -14.87 20.82
N ASP A 269 -46.91 -15.85 21.50
CA ASP A 269 -46.04 -15.94 22.69
C ASP A 269 -45.42 -17.39 22.78
N PRO A 270 -44.64 -17.82 23.81
CA PRO A 270 -43.49 -18.74 23.69
C PRO A 270 -43.63 -20.09 24.43
N THR A 271 -42.69 -21.03 24.23
CA THR A 271 -42.00 -21.91 25.23
C THR A 271 -41.16 -23.01 24.56
N PRO A 272 -40.17 -23.62 25.26
CA PRO A 272 -38.87 -23.99 24.69
C PRO A 272 -38.67 -25.50 24.53
N ASP A 273 -37.76 -25.88 23.64
CA ASP A 273 -36.87 -27.01 23.87
C ASP A 273 -35.59 -26.88 23.04
N CYS A 274 -34.54 -27.40 23.64
CA CYS A 274 -33.13 -27.41 23.28
C CYS A 274 -32.79 -28.35 22.11
N ASP A 275 -31.77 -27.97 21.32
CA ASP A 275 -30.56 -28.74 21.01
C ASP A 275 -29.99 -28.36 19.63
N ASP A 276 -28.68 -28.06 19.64
CA ASP A 276 -27.67 -28.06 18.55
C ASP A 276 -28.14 -27.99 17.09
N VAL A 277 -27.84 -26.88 16.41
CA VAL A 277 -27.62 -26.89 14.94
C VAL A 277 -26.55 -25.87 14.54
N ASP A 278 -25.59 -26.36 13.77
CA ASP A 278 -24.53 -25.64 13.08
C ASP A 278 -25.03 -24.39 12.35
N GLU A 279 -24.41 -23.24 12.62
CA GLU A 279 -24.59 -22.01 11.85
C GLU A 279 -23.75 -22.12 10.56
N ILE A 280 -24.32 -22.78 9.55
CA ILE A 280 -23.91 -22.64 8.15
C ILE A 280 -24.60 -21.39 7.62
N CYS A 281 -23.84 -20.32 7.41
CA CYS A 281 -24.32 -19.19 6.63
C CYS A 281 -24.31 -19.61 5.15
N ASP A 282 -25.46 -20.06 4.66
CA ASP A 282 -25.74 -20.16 3.23
C ASP A 282 -25.81 -18.72 2.67
N GLU A 283 -24.76 -18.29 1.96
CA GLU A 283 -24.85 -17.14 1.06
C GLU A 283 -25.65 -17.60 -0.17
N GLU A 284 -26.90 -17.14 -0.27
CA GLU A 284 -27.72 -17.31 -1.47
C GLU A 284 -27.04 -16.62 -2.67
N ASP A 285 -26.79 -17.39 -3.73
CA ASP A 285 -26.32 -16.91 -5.03
C ASP A 285 -27.36 -15.95 -5.64
N ASP A 286 -27.22 -14.66 -5.34
CA ASP A 286 -27.87 -13.60 -6.10
C ASP A 286 -27.28 -13.60 -7.53
N LEU A 287 -28.12 -13.96 -8.51
CA LEU A 287 -27.88 -13.76 -9.94
C LEU A 287 -27.80 -12.25 -10.23
N TYR A 288 -26.61 -11.67 -10.07
CA TYR A 288 -26.33 -10.29 -10.49
C TYR A 288 -26.25 -10.19 -12.02
N ASP A 289 -26.90 -9.16 -12.54
CA ASP A 289 -26.80 -8.62 -13.89
C ASP A 289 -25.31 -8.55 -14.32
N ASP A 290 -24.99 -8.91 -15.57
CA ASP A 290 -23.67 -8.75 -16.19
C ASP A 290 -23.36 -7.25 -16.40
N ASP A 291 -23.24 -6.48 -15.31
CA ASP A 291 -22.54 -5.22 -15.32
C ASP A 291 -21.05 -5.57 -15.50
N VAL A 292 -20.51 -5.31 -16.70
CA VAL A 292 -19.09 -5.45 -16.99
C VAL A 292 -18.32 -4.55 -16.02
N GLU A 293 -17.86 -5.13 -14.91
CA GLU A 293 -17.08 -4.45 -13.91
C GLU A 293 -15.78 -3.98 -14.56
N ILE A 294 -15.66 -2.68 -14.82
CA ILE A 294 -14.48 -2.10 -15.45
C ILE A 294 -13.35 -2.14 -14.41
N ARG A 295 -12.55 -3.20 -14.45
CA ARG A 295 -11.40 -3.38 -13.55
C ARG A 295 -10.16 -2.64 -14.05
N PHE A 296 -9.41 -2.08 -13.10
CA PHE A 296 -8.17 -1.36 -13.40
C PHE A 296 -7.03 -2.33 -13.73
N PHE A 297 -6.30 -2.04 -14.81
CA PHE A 297 -5.10 -2.79 -15.21
C PHE A 297 -3.87 -1.87 -15.20
N PRO A 298 -2.87 -2.13 -14.33
CA PRO A 298 -1.62 -1.40 -14.32
C PRO A 298 -0.89 -1.50 -15.67
N ASN A 299 -0.55 -0.36 -16.26
CA ASN A 299 0.21 -0.29 -17.51
C ASN A 299 1.71 -0.31 -17.24
N PHE A 300 2.24 -1.49 -16.95
CA PHE A 300 3.66 -1.70 -16.65
C PHE A 300 4.62 -1.23 -17.76
N THR A 301 4.25 -1.38 -19.03
CA THR A 301 5.07 -0.95 -20.17
C THR A 301 5.26 0.57 -20.18
N SER A 302 4.17 1.32 -20.02
CA SER A 302 4.22 2.80 -20.00
C SER A 302 4.87 3.30 -18.71
N ALA A 303 4.59 2.64 -17.59
CA ALA A 303 5.24 2.91 -16.31
C ALA A 303 6.76 2.72 -16.38
N ALA A 304 7.25 1.64 -17.02
CA ALA A 304 8.69 1.39 -17.16
C ALA A 304 9.40 2.50 -17.96
N VAL A 305 8.81 2.95 -19.07
CA VAL A 305 9.34 4.06 -19.86
C VAL A 305 9.34 5.36 -19.06
N ALA A 306 8.26 5.65 -18.33
CA ALA A 306 8.18 6.82 -17.45
C ALA A 306 9.20 6.76 -16.30
N ALA A 307 9.38 5.59 -15.68
CA ALA A 307 10.32 5.34 -14.60
C ALA A 307 11.78 5.45 -15.07
N GLU A 308 12.11 5.05 -16.30
CA GLU A 308 13.45 5.28 -16.86
C GLU A 308 13.75 6.78 -17.00
N ARG A 309 12.77 7.58 -17.45
CA ARG A 309 12.88 9.06 -17.49
C ARG A 309 12.99 9.65 -16.09
N LEU A 310 12.24 9.13 -15.12
CA LEU A 310 12.32 9.53 -13.72
C LEU A 310 13.72 9.26 -13.16
N ALA A 311 14.30 8.08 -13.40
CA ALA A 311 15.63 7.72 -12.95
C ALA A 311 16.72 8.63 -13.53
N LYS A 312 16.61 9.00 -14.81
CA LYS A 312 17.50 10.00 -15.45
C LYS A 312 17.36 11.38 -14.79
N SER A 313 16.13 11.79 -14.49
CA SER A 313 15.86 13.07 -13.81
C SER A 313 16.42 13.09 -12.38
N ALA A 314 16.22 12.01 -11.63
CA ALA A 314 16.79 11.85 -10.28
C ALA A 314 18.32 11.89 -10.29
N GLN A 315 18.96 11.22 -11.25
CA GLN A 315 20.42 11.25 -11.42
C GLN A 315 20.92 12.66 -11.72
N ALA A 316 20.25 13.38 -12.63
CA ALA A 316 20.58 14.76 -12.93
C ALA A 316 20.39 15.69 -11.71
N ILE A 317 19.37 15.45 -10.88
CA ILE A 317 19.18 16.20 -9.62
C ILE A 317 20.36 15.97 -8.67
N HIS A 318 20.78 14.72 -8.48
CA HIS A 318 21.93 14.38 -7.64
C HIS A 318 23.22 15.10 -8.09
N GLU A 319 23.43 15.27 -9.39
CA GLU A 319 24.61 15.97 -9.94
C GLU A 319 24.52 17.51 -9.83
N THR A 320 23.29 18.04 -9.83
CA THR A 320 23.01 19.49 -9.92
C THR A 320 22.57 20.13 -8.60
N VAL A 321 22.34 19.35 -7.54
CA VAL A 321 21.93 19.82 -6.20
C VAL A 321 22.86 20.90 -5.62
N LYS A 322 24.13 20.90 -6.04
CA LYS A 322 25.17 21.85 -5.62
C LYS A 322 24.95 23.29 -6.11
N PHE A 323 24.09 23.52 -7.10
CA PHE A 323 23.91 24.84 -7.70
C PHE A 323 22.92 25.75 -6.96
N GLY A 324 22.15 25.20 -6.00
CA GLY A 324 21.25 25.99 -5.18
C GLY A 324 22.00 26.83 -4.16
N ARG A 325 21.33 27.85 -3.59
CA ARG A 325 21.89 28.62 -2.46
C ARG A 325 22.27 27.68 -1.30
N HIS A 326 23.43 27.94 -0.70
CA HIS A 326 23.91 27.19 0.46
C HIS A 326 23.40 27.78 1.76
N SER A 327 23.26 26.93 2.77
CA SER A 327 23.00 27.35 4.16
C SER A 327 24.12 28.29 4.63
N PRO A 328 23.82 29.31 5.46
CA PRO A 328 24.83 30.19 6.05
C PRO A 328 25.95 29.43 6.77
N ASP A 329 25.60 28.32 7.42
CA ASP A 329 26.52 27.49 8.21
C ASP A 329 27.11 26.32 7.40
N GLY A 330 26.70 26.18 6.13
CA GLY A 330 27.13 25.09 5.25
C GLY A 330 26.56 23.72 5.61
N VAL A 331 25.67 23.63 6.60
CA VAL A 331 25.01 22.40 7.06
C VAL A 331 23.56 22.38 6.57
N ASP A 332 23.16 21.27 5.94
CA ASP A 332 21.76 20.96 5.63
C ASP A 332 21.16 20.08 6.75
N GLY A 333 19.86 20.20 6.98
CA GLY A 333 19.12 19.48 8.02
C GLY A 333 18.18 20.39 8.81
N ASP A 334 18.46 21.70 8.79
CA ASP A 334 17.51 22.75 9.13
C ASP A 334 17.35 23.66 7.89
N TYR A 335 16.11 23.85 7.45
CA TYR A 335 15.76 24.66 6.29
C TYR A 335 15.06 25.97 6.66
N THR A 336 14.96 26.32 7.95
CA THR A 336 14.37 27.59 8.43
C THR A 336 15.12 28.84 7.96
N TRP A 337 16.37 28.70 7.49
CA TRP A 337 17.11 29.79 6.85
C TRP A 337 16.53 30.19 5.48
N LEU A 338 15.67 29.36 4.88
CA LEU A 338 14.92 29.69 3.68
C LEU A 338 13.64 30.47 4.04
N PRO A 339 13.30 31.51 3.28
CA PRO A 339 12.26 32.48 3.65
C PRO A 339 10.82 31.94 3.66
N CYS A 340 10.60 30.68 3.27
CA CYS A 340 9.28 30.04 3.19
C CYS A 340 9.14 28.82 4.12
N PHE A 341 10.14 28.52 4.96
CA PHE A 341 10.12 27.39 5.88
C PHE A 341 10.00 27.86 7.33
N ASP A 342 9.02 27.31 8.04
CA ASP A 342 8.81 27.54 9.46
C ASP A 342 8.31 26.22 10.10
N GLN A 343 8.99 25.79 11.16
CA GLN A 343 8.64 24.56 11.89
C GLN A 343 7.25 24.62 12.54
N LYS A 344 6.72 25.83 12.76
CA LYS A 344 5.39 26.07 13.34
C LYS A 344 4.35 26.45 12.28
N ALA A 345 4.67 26.42 10.99
CA ALA A 345 3.76 26.83 9.91
C ALA A 345 2.40 26.10 9.97
N CYS A 346 2.41 24.81 10.35
CA CYS A 346 1.21 23.98 10.40
C CYS A 346 0.55 23.90 11.79
N ILE A 347 0.97 24.71 12.77
CA ILE A 347 0.54 24.56 14.18
C ILE A 347 -0.98 24.66 14.38
N HIS A 348 -1.66 25.45 13.56
CA HIS A 348 -3.12 25.60 13.60
C HIS A 348 -3.88 24.46 12.92
N PHE A 349 -3.17 23.62 12.16
CA PHE A 349 -3.73 22.49 11.42
C PHE A 349 -3.52 21.15 12.13
N ILE A 350 -2.77 21.14 13.24
CA ILE A 350 -2.49 19.94 14.02
C ILE A 350 -3.19 20.00 15.37
N PRO A 351 -3.63 18.85 15.91
CA PRO A 351 -4.11 18.80 17.28
C PRO A 351 -2.99 19.18 18.24
N ALA A 352 -3.35 19.55 19.47
CA ALA A 352 -2.38 19.70 20.54
C ALA A 352 -1.64 18.37 20.71
N CYS A 353 -0.31 18.39 20.60
CA CYS A 353 0.55 17.22 20.71
C CYS A 353 1.93 17.59 21.25
N PHE A 354 2.73 16.57 21.56
CA PHE A 354 4.12 16.75 21.99
C PHE A 354 4.99 17.25 20.84
N PRO A 355 5.84 18.27 21.05
CA PRO A 355 6.88 18.64 20.08
C PRO A 355 7.78 17.45 19.74
N ARG A 356 7.94 17.15 18.44
CA ARG A 356 8.84 16.08 17.97
C ARG A 356 10.08 16.64 17.28
N SER A 357 11.25 16.11 17.66
CA SER A 357 12.49 16.35 16.92
C SER A 357 12.52 15.46 15.68
N VAL A 358 12.74 16.04 14.50
CA VAL A 358 12.83 15.31 13.25
C VAL A 358 14.22 15.44 12.65
N THR A 359 14.74 14.33 12.13
CA THR A 359 16.01 14.30 11.41
C THR A 359 15.72 14.41 9.92
N ILE A 360 15.99 15.58 9.34
CA ILE A 360 15.79 15.82 7.91
C ILE A 360 17.09 15.47 7.17
N PRO A 361 17.05 14.64 6.10
CA PRO A 361 18.24 14.31 5.34
C PRO A 361 18.78 15.56 4.62
N SER A 362 20.10 15.63 4.44
CA SER A 362 20.70 16.68 3.60
C SER A 362 20.17 16.62 2.17
N ARG A 363 20.23 17.73 1.42
CA ARG A 363 19.75 17.76 0.02
C ARG A 363 20.47 16.73 -0.86
N LYS A 364 21.75 16.50 -0.58
CA LYS A 364 22.56 15.49 -1.27
C LYS A 364 22.10 14.07 -0.95
N ASN A 365 21.83 13.76 0.32
CA ASN A 365 21.34 12.46 0.73
C ASN A 365 19.92 12.20 0.18
N ALA A 366 19.05 13.20 0.22
CA ALA A 366 17.71 13.13 -0.37
C ALA A 366 17.78 12.88 -1.89
N ALA A 367 18.66 13.58 -2.61
CA ALA A 367 18.84 13.35 -4.04
C ALA A 367 19.37 11.94 -4.35
N CYS A 368 20.30 11.42 -3.54
CA CYS A 368 20.78 10.04 -3.66
C CYS A 368 19.64 9.03 -3.39
N TRP A 369 18.84 9.27 -2.36
CA TRP A 369 17.66 8.46 -2.06
C TRP A 369 16.66 8.43 -3.23
N LEU A 370 16.39 9.57 -3.85
CA LEU A 370 15.49 9.66 -5.01
C LEU A 370 16.00 8.85 -6.21
N VAL A 371 17.32 8.76 -6.42
CA VAL A 371 17.90 7.89 -7.46
C VAL A 371 17.59 6.43 -7.17
N HIS A 372 17.76 5.99 -5.93
CA HIS A 372 17.45 4.61 -5.53
C HIS A 372 15.95 4.31 -5.64
N CYS A 373 15.09 5.24 -5.19
CA CYS A 373 13.65 5.12 -5.30
C CYS A 373 13.19 5.01 -6.77
N ALA A 374 13.67 5.88 -7.66
CA ALA A 374 13.32 5.85 -9.07
C ALA A 374 13.77 4.56 -9.78
N ARG A 375 14.97 4.05 -9.43
CA ARG A 375 15.43 2.73 -9.94
C ARG A 375 14.55 1.59 -9.45
N ARG A 376 14.14 1.59 -8.18
CA ARG A 376 13.22 0.57 -7.64
C ARG A 376 11.87 0.59 -8.34
N ILE A 377 11.32 1.78 -8.63
CA ILE A 377 10.05 1.91 -9.37
C ILE A 377 10.20 1.38 -10.82
N HIS A 378 11.35 1.63 -11.45
CA HIS A 378 11.67 1.05 -12.75
C HIS A 378 11.74 -0.48 -12.69
N ASP A 379 12.47 -1.03 -11.73
CA ASP A 379 12.61 -2.48 -11.53
C ASP A 379 11.26 -3.13 -11.21
N LEU A 380 10.43 -2.45 -10.41
CA LEU A 380 9.04 -2.84 -10.16
C LEU A 380 8.25 -2.95 -11.46
N SER A 381 8.38 -1.96 -12.33
CA SER A 381 7.63 -1.89 -13.58
C SER A 381 8.00 -3.02 -14.56
N ILE A 382 9.25 -3.47 -14.56
CA ILE A 382 9.72 -4.51 -15.50
C ILE A 382 9.58 -5.93 -14.93
N THR A 383 9.78 -6.13 -13.63
CA THR A 383 9.90 -7.47 -13.03
C THR A 383 8.56 -7.99 -12.53
N THR A 384 7.67 -7.13 -12.02
CA THR A 384 6.40 -7.56 -11.43
C THR A 384 5.57 -8.46 -12.35
N PRO A 385 5.33 -8.13 -13.65
CA PRO A 385 4.55 -9.01 -14.53
C PRO A 385 5.17 -10.39 -14.72
N SER A 386 6.50 -10.47 -14.82
CA SER A 386 7.22 -11.73 -15.02
C SER A 386 7.37 -12.58 -13.75
N SER A 387 7.23 -11.96 -12.57
CA SER A 387 7.30 -12.64 -11.27
C SER A 387 6.08 -13.52 -10.97
N THR A 388 4.98 -13.32 -11.69
CA THR A 388 3.69 -13.97 -11.41
C THR A 388 3.60 -15.42 -11.87
N ARG A 389 4.65 -16.00 -12.47
CA ARG A 389 4.59 -17.32 -13.15
C ARG A 389 4.13 -18.46 -12.22
N ASP A 390 4.79 -18.59 -11.09
CA ASP A 390 4.58 -19.63 -10.08
C ASP A 390 4.75 -19.02 -8.68
N LEU A 391 4.27 -19.75 -7.67
CA LEU A 391 4.21 -19.25 -6.30
C LEU A 391 5.59 -18.90 -5.73
N ASN A 392 6.62 -19.68 -6.08
CA ASN A 392 7.99 -19.48 -5.59
C ASN A 392 8.61 -18.21 -6.15
N HIS A 393 8.50 -17.96 -7.47
CA HIS A 393 9.00 -16.73 -8.09
C HIS A 393 8.28 -15.49 -7.56
N LEU A 394 6.96 -15.60 -7.32
CA LEU A 394 6.13 -14.53 -6.79
C LEU A 394 6.61 -14.09 -5.40
N PHE A 395 6.77 -15.04 -4.46
CA PHE A 395 7.25 -14.72 -3.12
C PHE A 395 8.73 -14.33 -3.08
N TYR A 396 9.59 -14.99 -3.87
CA TYR A 396 11.01 -14.66 -3.93
C TYR A 396 11.24 -13.22 -4.39
N TYR A 397 10.51 -12.79 -5.44
CA TYR A 397 10.58 -11.42 -5.93
C TYR A 397 10.13 -10.43 -4.86
N ALA A 398 8.97 -10.64 -4.24
CA ALA A 398 8.47 -9.75 -3.20
C ALA A 398 9.41 -9.64 -2.00
N ARG A 399 9.95 -10.77 -1.50
CA ARG A 399 10.96 -10.78 -0.42
C ARG A 399 12.20 -9.99 -0.80
N THR A 400 12.72 -10.19 -2.01
CA THR A 400 13.93 -9.52 -2.48
C THR A 400 13.72 -8.02 -2.70
N PHE A 401 12.58 -7.65 -3.29
CA PHE A 401 12.23 -6.26 -3.57
C PHE A 401 12.08 -5.45 -2.29
N THR A 402 11.47 -6.03 -1.26
CA THR A 402 11.13 -5.32 -0.01
C THR A 402 12.33 -5.06 0.90
N LEU A 403 13.45 -5.78 0.72
CA LEU A 403 14.69 -5.63 1.51
C LEU A 403 15.20 -4.20 1.65
N THR A 404 15.07 -3.40 0.59
CA THR A 404 15.55 -2.02 0.54
C THR A 404 14.42 -1.03 0.24
N GLY A 405 13.18 -1.43 0.53
CA GLY A 405 11.97 -0.71 0.13
C GLY A 405 11.50 0.33 1.13
N CYS A 406 11.29 1.55 0.62
CA CYS A 406 10.54 2.57 1.33
C CYS A 406 9.02 2.30 1.25
N VAL A 407 8.27 2.94 2.14
CA VAL A 407 6.81 2.80 2.27
C VAL A 407 6.08 2.97 0.94
N LEU A 408 6.49 3.94 0.10
CA LEU A 408 5.93 4.15 -1.24
C LEU A 408 6.13 2.93 -2.14
N THR A 409 7.37 2.47 -2.31
CA THR A 409 7.65 1.36 -3.23
C THR A 409 7.06 0.04 -2.76
N ARG A 410 7.00 -0.20 -1.45
CA ARG A 410 6.36 -1.40 -0.89
C ARG A 410 4.84 -1.36 -1.05
N SER A 411 4.21 -0.19 -0.92
CA SER A 411 2.78 -0.02 -1.18
C SER A 411 2.46 -0.17 -2.66
N LEU A 412 3.31 0.36 -3.56
CA LEU A 412 3.22 0.11 -4.99
C LEU A 412 3.30 -1.38 -5.33
N LEU A 413 4.22 -2.13 -4.72
CA LEU A 413 4.34 -3.57 -4.99
C LEU A 413 3.03 -4.32 -4.68
N GLN A 414 2.36 -3.96 -3.58
CA GLN A 414 1.11 -4.57 -3.18
C GLN A 414 -0.01 -4.22 -4.16
N ILE A 415 -0.24 -2.93 -4.42
CA ILE A 415 -1.36 -2.51 -5.29
C ILE A 415 -1.15 -2.94 -6.75
N CYS A 416 0.10 -2.97 -7.23
CA CYS A 416 0.38 -3.43 -8.59
C CYS A 416 0.19 -4.93 -8.74
N MET A 417 0.38 -5.71 -7.68
CA MET A 417 0.12 -7.15 -7.71
C MET A 417 -1.37 -7.46 -7.57
N PHE A 418 -2.07 -6.76 -6.68
CA PHE A 418 -3.49 -6.97 -6.35
C PHE A 418 -4.24 -5.62 -6.33
N PRO A 419 -4.68 -5.09 -7.49
CA PRO A 419 -5.28 -3.75 -7.54
C PRO A 419 -6.66 -3.64 -6.90
N ALA A 420 -7.48 -4.70 -6.94
CA ALA A 420 -8.84 -4.69 -6.37
C ALA A 420 -9.28 -6.06 -5.79
N ASP A 421 -8.58 -7.15 -6.12
CA ASP A 421 -9.00 -8.52 -5.81
C ASP A 421 -7.84 -9.54 -5.89
N ASN A 422 -8.14 -10.83 -6.11
CA ASN A 422 -7.16 -11.90 -6.27
C ASN A 422 -6.61 -12.06 -7.71
N HIS A 423 -6.94 -11.15 -8.63
CA HIS A 423 -6.42 -11.16 -10.00
C HIS A 423 -5.02 -10.54 -10.05
N LEU A 424 -4.09 -11.33 -10.60
CA LEU A 424 -2.69 -10.95 -10.65
C LEU A 424 -2.51 -9.79 -11.62
N CYS A 425 -1.96 -8.69 -11.13
CA CYS A 425 -1.72 -7.51 -11.95
C CYS A 425 -3.00 -6.98 -12.64
N GLY A 426 -4.19 -7.23 -12.08
CA GLY A 426 -5.47 -6.85 -12.67
C GLY A 426 -5.87 -7.66 -13.92
N ASP A 427 -5.20 -8.78 -14.23
CA ASP A 427 -5.55 -9.63 -15.37
C ASP A 427 -6.91 -10.35 -15.13
N PRO A 428 -7.97 -10.09 -15.92
CA PRO A 428 -9.32 -10.59 -15.66
C PRO A 428 -9.46 -12.11 -15.84
N HIS A 429 -8.45 -12.79 -16.41
CA HIS A 429 -8.49 -14.22 -16.65
C HIS A 429 -7.49 -14.99 -15.78
N ARG A 430 -6.70 -14.28 -14.96
CA ARG A 430 -5.61 -14.90 -14.23
C ARG A 430 -5.59 -14.49 -12.76
N THR A 431 -6.17 -15.35 -11.94
CA THR A 431 -6.13 -15.24 -10.48
C THR A 431 -4.86 -15.85 -9.90
N LEU A 432 -4.61 -15.57 -8.61
CA LEU A 432 -3.54 -16.21 -7.83
C LEU A 432 -3.70 -17.74 -7.72
N ALA A 433 -4.87 -18.31 -8.04
CA ALA A 433 -5.03 -19.75 -8.15
C ALA A 433 -4.08 -20.34 -9.21
N ALA A 434 -3.94 -19.70 -10.37
CA ALA A 434 -3.15 -20.26 -11.47
C ALA A 434 -1.66 -20.51 -11.11
N PRO A 435 -0.92 -19.59 -10.46
CA PRO A 435 0.42 -19.87 -9.94
C PRO A 435 0.47 -20.98 -8.88
N ILE A 436 -0.52 -21.03 -7.98
CA ILE A 436 -0.60 -22.06 -6.93
C ILE A 436 -0.78 -23.44 -7.56
N GLU A 437 -1.73 -23.56 -8.48
CA GLU A 437 -2.01 -24.79 -9.21
C GLU A 437 -0.83 -25.22 -10.08
N LEU A 438 -0.12 -24.26 -10.69
CA LEU A 438 1.09 -24.55 -11.46
C LEU A 438 2.21 -25.07 -10.56
N SER A 439 2.41 -24.47 -9.39
CA SER A 439 3.39 -24.94 -8.41
C SER A 439 3.06 -26.34 -7.90
N LEU A 440 1.80 -26.61 -7.55
CA LEU A 440 1.32 -27.94 -7.20
C LEU A 440 1.59 -28.94 -8.32
N LYS A 441 1.22 -28.60 -9.55
CA LYS A 441 1.39 -29.48 -10.70
C LYS A 441 2.85 -29.77 -11.00
N GLN A 442 3.73 -28.78 -10.93
CA GLN A 442 5.15 -28.96 -11.27
C GLN A 442 5.93 -29.68 -10.17
N GLN A 443 5.55 -29.50 -8.90
CA GLN A 443 6.36 -29.97 -7.77
C GLN A 443 5.77 -31.21 -7.09
N TYR A 444 4.45 -31.38 -7.09
CA TYR A 444 3.77 -32.38 -6.27
C TYR A 444 2.77 -33.26 -7.04
N GLU A 445 2.43 -32.91 -8.28
CA GLU A 445 1.66 -33.74 -9.24
C GLU A 445 0.43 -34.48 -8.63
N PRO A 446 -0.49 -33.78 -7.95
CA PRO A 446 -1.65 -34.42 -7.33
C PRO A 446 -2.59 -35.02 -8.39
N GLN A 447 -3.15 -36.21 -8.13
CA GLN A 447 -4.02 -36.93 -9.07
C GLN A 447 -5.27 -36.15 -9.50
N ILE A 448 -5.77 -35.24 -8.65
CA ILE A 448 -6.90 -34.37 -8.97
C ILE A 448 -6.65 -33.42 -10.15
N GLN A 449 -5.37 -33.14 -10.49
CA GLN A 449 -4.99 -32.32 -11.64
C GLN A 449 -4.69 -33.14 -12.92
N ASP A 450 -4.71 -34.47 -12.82
CA ASP A 450 -4.50 -35.37 -13.96
C ASP A 450 -5.83 -35.71 -14.61
N LYS A 451 -6.05 -35.19 -15.82
CA LYS A 451 -7.30 -35.37 -16.60
C LYS A 451 -7.58 -36.83 -16.95
N GLU A 452 -6.58 -37.70 -16.94
CA GLU A 452 -6.74 -39.13 -17.22
C GLU A 452 -7.12 -39.92 -15.96
N SER A 453 -6.89 -39.37 -14.77
CA SER A 453 -7.21 -39.99 -13.48
C SER A 453 -8.73 -40.02 -13.26
N PRO A 454 -9.30 -41.10 -12.68
CA PRO A 454 -10.73 -41.12 -12.35
C PRO A 454 -11.10 -40.06 -11.30
N VAL A 455 -10.14 -39.70 -10.45
CA VAL A 455 -10.25 -38.64 -9.44
C VAL A 455 -10.64 -37.30 -10.06
N TYR A 456 -10.17 -37.00 -11.27
CA TYR A 456 -10.51 -35.75 -11.96
C TYR A 456 -12.01 -35.66 -12.28
N LYS A 457 -12.70 -36.79 -12.42
CA LYS A 457 -14.13 -36.87 -12.74
C LYS A 457 -15.01 -36.97 -11.51
N ASP A 458 -14.42 -37.05 -10.31
CA ASP A 458 -15.17 -37.13 -9.07
C ASP A 458 -15.59 -35.73 -8.61
N ASP A 459 -16.90 -35.48 -8.56
CA ASP A 459 -17.45 -34.16 -8.24
C ASP A 459 -17.10 -33.72 -6.81
N GLU A 460 -17.10 -34.65 -5.85
CA GLU A 460 -16.77 -34.37 -4.44
C GLU A 460 -15.29 -33.97 -4.29
N ALA A 461 -14.37 -34.71 -4.93
CA ALA A 461 -12.95 -34.38 -4.93
C ALA A 461 -12.68 -33.00 -5.55
N GLN A 462 -13.36 -32.66 -6.66
CA GLN A 462 -13.24 -31.35 -7.31
C GLN A 462 -13.75 -30.22 -6.41
N GLN A 463 -14.90 -30.40 -5.74
CA GLN A 463 -15.43 -29.39 -4.81
C GLN A 463 -14.49 -29.15 -3.62
N LEU A 464 -13.97 -30.22 -3.02
CA LEU A 464 -13.00 -30.13 -1.92
C LEU A 464 -11.72 -29.43 -2.38
N TYR A 465 -11.22 -29.76 -3.57
CA TYR A 465 -10.02 -29.16 -4.13
C TYR A 465 -10.20 -27.67 -4.46
N LEU A 466 -11.33 -27.28 -5.07
CA LEU A 466 -11.66 -25.87 -5.32
C LEU A 466 -11.74 -25.06 -4.02
N ARG A 467 -12.37 -25.62 -2.99
CA ARG A 467 -12.42 -25.00 -1.66
C ARG A 467 -11.03 -24.83 -1.06
N PHE A 468 -10.19 -25.85 -1.16
CA PHE A 468 -8.79 -25.79 -0.73
C PHE A 468 -8.01 -24.69 -1.48
N ILE A 469 -8.13 -24.62 -2.81
CA ILE A 469 -7.47 -23.59 -3.63
C ILE A 469 -7.93 -22.18 -3.22
N ASN A 470 -9.24 -21.97 -3.01
CA ASN A 470 -9.77 -20.68 -2.57
C ASN A 470 -9.19 -20.24 -1.23
N TYR A 471 -9.06 -21.15 -0.25
CA TYR A 471 -8.39 -20.83 1.01
C TYR A 471 -6.89 -20.59 0.83
N MET A 472 -6.20 -21.38 0.01
CA MET A 472 -4.78 -21.17 -0.29
C MET A 472 -4.51 -19.83 -0.97
N VAL A 473 -5.42 -19.36 -1.83
CA VAL A 473 -5.35 -18.02 -2.43
C VAL A 473 -5.42 -16.95 -1.34
N LYS A 474 -6.37 -17.03 -0.41
CA LYS A 474 -6.51 -16.07 0.70
C LYS A 474 -5.24 -16.04 1.57
N ALA A 475 -4.74 -17.21 1.98
CA ALA A 475 -3.51 -17.31 2.76
C ALA A 475 -2.29 -16.76 1.99
N SER A 476 -2.19 -17.03 0.68
CA SER A 476 -1.08 -16.54 -0.14
C SER A 476 -1.11 -15.03 -0.34
N ILE A 477 -2.29 -14.42 -0.48
CA ILE A 477 -2.45 -12.96 -0.48
C ILE A 477 -2.02 -12.38 0.86
N SER A 478 -2.48 -12.96 1.98
CA SER A 478 -2.10 -12.55 3.34
C SER A 478 -0.58 -12.55 3.54
N VAL A 479 0.10 -13.63 3.13
CA VAL A 479 1.58 -13.70 3.15
C VAL A 479 2.19 -12.62 2.27
N TYR A 480 1.69 -12.45 1.03
CA TYR A 480 2.28 -11.50 0.07
C TYR A 480 2.15 -10.04 0.53
N THR A 481 0.97 -9.64 1.02
CA THR A 481 0.74 -8.28 1.54
C THR A 481 1.56 -8.02 2.78
N SER A 482 1.74 -9.03 3.65
CA SER A 482 2.65 -8.95 4.80
C SER A 482 4.08 -8.63 4.41
N LEU A 483 4.56 -9.12 3.25
CA LEU A 483 5.89 -8.76 2.74
C LEU A 483 6.01 -7.28 2.38
N GLY A 484 4.89 -6.64 2.04
CA GLY A 484 4.82 -5.21 1.76
C GLY A 484 4.89 -4.31 3.00
N CYS A 485 4.95 -4.87 4.21
CA CYS A 485 5.04 -4.10 5.45
C CYS A 485 6.49 -3.81 5.87
N ASN A 486 6.67 -2.96 6.89
CA ASN A 486 7.93 -2.76 7.59
C ASN A 486 8.32 -4.06 8.31
N LEU A 487 9.61 -4.23 8.65
CA LEU A 487 10.11 -5.51 9.17
C LEU A 487 9.40 -5.99 10.44
N SER A 488 9.08 -5.08 11.36
CA SER A 488 8.38 -5.42 12.60
C SER A 488 6.99 -5.96 12.30
N ARG A 489 6.20 -5.21 11.51
CA ARG A 489 4.83 -5.58 11.15
C ARG A 489 4.77 -6.79 10.25
N GLN A 490 5.75 -6.92 9.34
CA GLN A 490 5.94 -8.11 8.55
C GLN A 490 6.09 -9.33 9.46
N ARG A 491 6.96 -9.27 10.48
CA ARG A 491 7.15 -10.38 11.43
C ARG A 491 5.85 -10.75 12.18
N ASP A 492 5.12 -9.76 12.68
CA ASP A 492 3.85 -9.99 13.40
C ASP A 492 2.79 -10.63 12.50
N ARG A 493 2.62 -10.14 11.26
CA ARG A 493 1.64 -10.71 10.33
C ARG A 493 2.04 -12.10 9.81
N LEU A 494 3.34 -12.38 9.69
CA LEU A 494 3.81 -13.72 9.31
C LEU A 494 3.51 -14.76 10.40
N GLU A 495 3.43 -14.37 11.68
CA GLU A 495 3.00 -15.26 12.76
C GLU A 495 1.56 -15.76 12.53
N ILE A 496 0.65 -14.83 12.22
CA ILE A 496 -0.73 -15.13 11.86
C ILE A 496 -0.77 -16.01 10.60
N ALA A 497 0.02 -15.69 9.58
CA ALA A 497 0.07 -16.46 8.34
C ALA A 497 0.58 -17.90 8.55
N ILE A 498 1.48 -18.14 9.51
CA ILE A 498 1.94 -19.49 9.87
C ILE A 498 0.78 -20.30 10.47
N GLU A 499 -0.04 -19.70 11.33
CA GLU A 499 -1.23 -20.36 11.90
C GLU A 499 -2.28 -20.67 10.83
N GLU A 500 -2.53 -19.72 9.90
CA GLU A 500 -3.43 -19.92 8.76
C GLU A 500 -2.98 -21.08 7.85
N LEU A 501 -1.68 -21.13 7.52
CA LEU A 501 -1.09 -22.24 6.75
C LEU A 501 -1.12 -23.57 7.53
N GLY A 502 -1.00 -23.52 8.85
CA GLY A 502 -1.18 -24.67 9.73
C GLY A 502 -2.60 -25.23 9.67
N ALA A 503 -3.63 -24.36 9.75
CA ALA A 503 -5.02 -24.75 9.62
C ALA A 503 -5.34 -25.32 8.22
N MET A 504 -4.66 -24.83 7.19
CA MET A 504 -4.80 -25.31 5.82
C MET A 504 -4.49 -26.81 5.65
N GLN A 505 -3.65 -27.38 6.50
CA GLN A 505 -3.34 -28.81 6.45
C GLN A 505 -4.59 -29.68 6.58
N CYS A 506 -5.56 -29.29 7.41
CA CYS A 506 -6.82 -30.03 7.54
C CYS A 506 -7.60 -30.06 6.21
N HIS A 507 -7.60 -28.95 5.47
CA HIS A 507 -8.23 -28.89 4.15
C HIS A 507 -7.48 -29.73 3.11
N ALA A 508 -6.14 -29.69 3.11
CA ALA A 508 -5.32 -30.52 2.23
C ALA A 508 -5.56 -32.02 2.46
N MET A 509 -5.58 -32.44 3.73
CA MET A 509 -5.80 -33.84 4.10
C MET A 509 -7.19 -34.34 3.69
N LYS A 510 -8.24 -33.52 3.79
CA LYS A 510 -9.60 -33.89 3.33
C LYS A 510 -9.64 -34.15 1.83
N VAL A 511 -8.96 -33.33 1.04
CA VAL A 511 -8.84 -33.54 -0.41
C VAL A 511 -8.12 -34.86 -0.69
N GLU A 512 -6.99 -35.10 -0.01
CA GLU A 512 -6.19 -36.31 -0.19
C GLU A 512 -6.92 -37.59 0.22
N GLU A 513 -7.68 -37.55 1.32
CA GLU A 513 -8.49 -38.68 1.76
C GLU A 513 -9.49 -39.09 0.68
N ARG A 514 -10.18 -38.12 0.06
CA ARG A 514 -11.10 -38.39 -1.05
C ARG A 514 -10.38 -38.90 -2.30
N ILE A 515 -9.22 -38.33 -2.64
CA ILE A 515 -8.39 -38.81 -3.75
C ILE A 515 -8.08 -40.31 -3.56
N ASP A 516 -7.60 -40.69 -2.39
CA ASP A 516 -7.20 -42.07 -2.11
C ASP A 516 -8.41 -43.02 -2.09
N GLU A 517 -9.57 -42.59 -1.57
CA GLU A 517 -10.82 -43.36 -1.60
C GLU A 517 -11.27 -43.69 -3.03
N VAL A 518 -11.24 -42.71 -3.93
CA VAL A 518 -11.62 -42.90 -5.33
C VAL A 518 -10.65 -43.86 -6.03
N LEU A 519 -9.34 -43.73 -5.80
CA LEU A 519 -8.34 -44.61 -6.41
C LEU A 519 -8.48 -46.07 -5.95
N VAL A 520 -8.80 -46.29 -4.67
CA VAL A 520 -9.08 -47.63 -4.12
C VAL A 520 -10.39 -48.18 -4.67
N ALA A 521 -11.45 -47.37 -4.73
CA ALA A 521 -12.76 -47.78 -5.24
C ALA A 521 -12.70 -48.21 -6.71
N GLU A 522 -11.92 -47.51 -7.53
CA GLU A 522 -11.69 -47.83 -8.94
C GLU A 522 -10.67 -48.96 -9.16
N GLY A 523 -10.08 -49.50 -8.08
CA GLY A 523 -9.11 -50.60 -8.15
C GLY A 523 -7.79 -50.22 -8.83
N ILE A 524 -7.45 -48.93 -8.90
CA ILE A 524 -6.14 -48.46 -9.41
C ILE A 524 -5.03 -48.77 -8.41
N VAL A 525 -5.34 -48.68 -7.12
CA VAL A 525 -4.43 -48.98 -6.01
C VAL A 525 -5.07 -49.95 -5.02
N GLU A 526 -4.29 -50.82 -4.40
CA GLU A 526 -4.77 -51.74 -3.37
C GLU A 526 -4.90 -51.05 -2.00
N LYS A 527 -3.97 -50.14 -1.71
CA LYS A 527 -3.94 -49.35 -0.48
C LYS A 527 -3.71 -47.88 -0.79
N LYS A 528 -4.13 -46.99 0.12
CA LYS A 528 -3.97 -45.54 -0.02
C LYS A 528 -2.50 -45.16 -0.25
N GLU A 529 -1.57 -45.81 0.45
CA GLU A 529 -0.13 -45.53 0.37
C GLU A 529 0.51 -45.90 -0.98
N ASP A 530 -0.17 -46.70 -1.81
CA ASP A 530 0.29 -47.07 -3.14
C ASP A 530 0.02 -45.97 -4.17
N ASN A 531 -0.75 -44.93 -3.82
CA ASN A 531 -0.94 -43.74 -4.64
C ASN A 531 0.42 -43.09 -4.99
N ILE A 532 0.63 -42.85 -6.29
CA ILE A 532 1.86 -42.26 -6.82
C ILE A 532 2.16 -40.90 -6.19
N SER A 533 1.12 -40.09 -5.96
CA SER A 533 1.21 -38.77 -5.33
C SER A 533 0.60 -38.71 -3.94
N TYR A 534 0.81 -39.79 -3.16
CA TYR A 534 0.38 -39.90 -1.76
C TYR A 534 0.90 -38.74 -0.88
N ASN A 535 -0.03 -38.06 -0.21
CA ASN A 535 0.15 -36.84 0.58
C ASN A 535 0.83 -35.66 -0.16
N SER A 536 0.63 -35.54 -1.47
CA SER A 536 1.21 -34.48 -2.32
C SER A 536 0.78 -33.05 -1.91
N ILE A 537 -0.51 -32.83 -1.70
CA ILE A 537 -1.09 -31.52 -1.37
C ILE A 537 -0.69 -31.10 0.05
N SER A 538 -0.74 -32.02 1.01
CA SER A 538 -0.31 -31.77 2.40
C SER A 538 1.18 -31.46 2.46
N THR A 539 2.01 -32.14 1.65
CA THR A 539 3.45 -31.83 1.54
C THR A 539 3.67 -30.43 0.95
N PHE A 540 2.90 -30.03 -0.06
CA PHE A 540 2.96 -28.68 -0.63
C PHE A 540 2.62 -27.59 0.40
N VAL A 541 1.54 -27.75 1.16
CA VAL A 541 1.16 -26.81 2.22
C VAL A 541 2.27 -26.72 3.28
N PHE A 542 2.80 -27.87 3.69
CA PHE A 542 3.87 -27.93 4.70
C PHE A 542 5.14 -27.23 4.20
N HIS A 543 5.53 -27.45 2.94
CA HIS A 543 6.69 -26.81 2.33
C HIS A 543 6.59 -25.28 2.37
N ASN A 544 5.45 -24.73 1.96
CA ASN A 544 5.23 -23.28 1.98
C ASN A 544 5.20 -22.73 3.41
N MET A 545 4.60 -23.45 4.36
CA MET A 545 4.61 -23.07 5.77
C MET A 545 6.04 -23.01 6.34
N VAL A 546 6.86 -24.02 6.08
CA VAL A 546 8.28 -24.05 6.51
C VAL A 546 9.07 -22.91 5.86
N ALA A 547 8.81 -22.58 4.60
CA ALA A 547 9.45 -21.44 3.94
C ALA A 547 9.08 -20.09 4.59
N VAL A 548 7.84 -19.93 5.05
CA VAL A 548 7.40 -18.74 5.80
C VAL A 548 8.06 -18.71 7.20
N ILE A 549 8.13 -19.84 7.90
CA ILE A 549 8.83 -19.96 9.19
C ILE A 549 10.30 -19.55 9.04
N HIS A 550 10.97 -20.02 7.98
CA HIS A 550 12.36 -19.64 7.72
C HIS A 550 12.51 -18.12 7.57
N HIS A 551 11.63 -17.47 6.81
CA HIS A 551 11.64 -16.01 6.63
C HIS A 551 11.33 -15.25 7.94
N TYR A 552 10.42 -15.76 8.77
CA TYR A 552 10.14 -15.20 10.10
C TYR A 552 11.40 -15.11 10.98
N TYR A 553 12.19 -16.19 11.02
CA TYR A 553 13.46 -16.19 11.76
C TYR A 553 14.51 -15.29 11.13
N GLU A 554 14.61 -15.25 9.79
CA GLU A 554 15.50 -14.36 9.06
C GLU A 554 15.24 -12.88 9.41
N ILE A 555 13.98 -12.47 9.48
CA ILE A 555 13.60 -11.11 9.91
C ILE A 555 14.03 -10.85 11.35
N GLY A 556 13.82 -11.83 12.26
CA GLY A 556 14.24 -11.69 13.66
C GLY A 556 15.73 -11.43 13.83
N PHE A 557 16.58 -12.05 13.00
CA PHE A 557 18.01 -11.74 12.97
C PHE A 557 18.29 -10.35 12.41
N ARG A 558 17.61 -9.91 11.34
CA ARG A 558 17.81 -8.58 10.75
C ARG A 558 17.43 -7.44 11.69
N MET A 559 16.46 -7.68 12.56
CA MET A 559 15.99 -6.73 13.56
C MET A 559 16.78 -6.81 14.87
N ASP A 560 17.82 -7.65 14.96
CA ASP A 560 18.60 -7.89 16.17
C ASP A 560 17.73 -8.26 17.39
N LEU A 561 16.65 -9.04 17.17
CA LEU A 561 15.72 -9.43 18.24
C LEU A 561 16.31 -10.49 19.17
N TYR A 562 17.31 -11.22 18.70
CA TYR A 562 17.91 -12.32 19.41
C TYR A 562 19.23 -11.89 20.04
N VAL A 563 19.40 -12.21 21.32
CA VAL A 563 20.65 -11.96 22.03
C VAL A 563 21.63 -13.13 21.84
N PRO A 564 22.96 -12.90 21.95
CA PRO A 564 23.95 -13.91 21.56
C PRO A 564 23.83 -15.28 22.23
N TYR A 565 23.27 -15.35 23.44
CA TYR A 565 23.06 -16.63 24.15
C TYR A 565 21.84 -17.42 23.66
N GLU A 566 20.93 -16.81 22.90
CA GLU A 566 19.80 -17.49 22.26
C GLU A 566 20.20 -18.14 20.93
N PHE A 567 21.31 -17.69 20.34
CA PHE A 567 21.77 -18.15 19.02
C PHE A 567 21.91 -19.67 18.96
N THR A 568 22.39 -20.32 20.02
CA THR A 568 22.54 -21.79 20.03
C THR A 568 21.19 -22.50 19.84
N TYR A 569 20.12 -22.03 20.49
CA TYR A 569 18.80 -22.63 20.39
C TYR A 569 18.15 -22.34 19.03
N ILE A 570 18.30 -21.12 18.54
CA ILE A 570 17.73 -20.70 17.26
C ILE A 570 18.42 -21.41 16.09
N PHE A 571 19.76 -21.44 16.08
CA PHE A 571 20.49 -22.18 15.06
C PHE A 571 20.24 -23.67 15.14
N TRP A 572 20.09 -24.24 16.35
CA TRP A 572 19.67 -25.63 16.48
C TRP A 572 18.29 -25.88 15.86
N PHE A 573 17.30 -25.00 16.13
CA PHE A 573 15.98 -25.12 15.51
C PHE A 573 16.07 -25.03 13.97
N LEU A 574 16.78 -24.02 13.45
CA LEU A 574 16.95 -23.83 12.02
C LEU A 574 17.68 -25.01 11.35
N SER A 575 18.71 -25.57 11.96
CA SER A 575 19.49 -26.65 11.36
C SER A 575 18.90 -28.04 11.57
N GLU A 576 18.43 -28.36 12.78
CA GLU A 576 18.02 -29.72 13.15
C GLU A 576 16.52 -29.98 12.94
N VAL A 577 15.71 -28.93 12.90
CA VAL A 577 14.25 -29.03 12.77
C VAL A 577 13.79 -28.48 11.43
N GLU A 578 13.93 -27.17 11.20
CA GLU A 578 13.42 -26.48 10.00
C GLU A 578 14.07 -27.01 8.73
N ALA A 579 15.41 -27.03 8.64
CA ALA A 579 16.11 -27.51 7.45
C ALA A 579 15.83 -28.99 7.14
N LYS A 580 15.60 -29.83 8.16
CA LYS A 580 15.21 -31.24 7.94
C LYS A 580 13.78 -31.35 7.42
N TRP A 581 12.85 -30.58 7.97
CA TRP A 581 11.48 -30.51 7.45
C TRP A 581 11.48 -30.05 5.99
N MET A 582 12.23 -28.99 5.68
CA MET A 582 12.39 -28.51 4.30
C MET A 582 12.96 -29.62 3.40
N LEU A 583 14.06 -30.27 3.80
CA LEU A 583 14.66 -31.36 3.02
C LEU A 583 13.68 -32.51 2.79
N THR A 584 12.95 -32.95 3.82
CA THR A 584 11.94 -34.02 3.69
C THR A 584 10.84 -33.66 2.70
N THR A 585 10.35 -32.40 2.69
CA THR A 585 9.35 -31.98 1.70
C THR A 585 9.90 -32.02 0.26
N MET A 586 11.15 -31.63 0.08
CA MET A 586 11.83 -31.66 -1.23
C MET A 586 12.10 -33.10 -1.70
N GLU A 587 12.54 -33.99 -0.80
CA GLU A 587 12.74 -35.40 -1.10
C GLU A 587 11.43 -36.07 -1.52
N ARG A 588 10.33 -35.79 -0.82
CA ARG A 588 8.99 -36.29 -1.18
C ARG A 588 8.53 -35.77 -2.54
N SER A 589 8.70 -34.47 -2.81
CA SER A 589 8.42 -33.88 -4.13
C SER A 589 9.19 -34.61 -5.24
N HIS A 590 10.49 -34.82 -5.03
CA HIS A 590 11.35 -35.53 -5.98
C HIS A 590 10.94 -36.99 -6.17
N GLU A 591 10.58 -37.70 -5.10
CA GLU A 591 10.07 -39.07 -5.19
C GLU A 591 8.79 -39.17 -6.02
N ILE A 592 7.83 -38.26 -5.80
CA ILE A 592 6.58 -38.21 -6.55
C ILE A 592 6.88 -37.99 -8.04
N GLN A 593 7.68 -36.98 -8.38
CA GLN A 593 8.06 -36.69 -9.76
C GLN A 593 8.73 -37.90 -10.45
N ILE A 594 9.61 -38.62 -9.74
CA ILE A 594 10.23 -39.83 -10.28
C ILE A 594 9.19 -40.93 -10.52
N LYS A 595 8.26 -41.14 -9.59
CA LYS A 595 7.21 -42.16 -9.73
C LYS A 595 6.29 -41.83 -10.91
N THR A 596 5.85 -40.58 -11.05
CA THR A 596 5.03 -40.13 -12.18
C THR A 596 5.77 -40.25 -13.51
N TRP A 597 7.05 -39.83 -13.55
CA TRP A 597 7.87 -39.97 -14.77
C TRP A 597 7.99 -41.44 -15.20
N LYS A 598 8.24 -42.37 -14.26
CA LYS A 598 8.28 -43.81 -14.54
C LYS A 598 6.93 -44.36 -15.01
N ALA A 599 5.82 -43.83 -14.51
CA ALA A 599 4.48 -44.22 -14.89
C ALA A 599 4.06 -43.69 -16.28
N SER A 600 4.75 -42.66 -16.79
CA SER A 600 4.44 -42.05 -18.09
C SER A 600 4.59 -43.01 -19.27
N GLU A 601 3.67 -42.91 -20.23
CA GLU A 601 3.65 -43.72 -21.45
C GLU A 601 4.91 -43.55 -22.30
N LEU A 602 5.55 -42.38 -22.23
CA LEU A 602 6.77 -42.07 -22.97
C LEU A 602 7.96 -42.91 -22.48
N VAL A 603 8.06 -43.14 -21.16
CA VAL A 603 9.08 -44.02 -20.57
C VAL A 603 8.77 -45.48 -20.86
N LYS A 604 7.49 -45.88 -20.80
CA LYS A 604 7.07 -47.24 -21.22
C LYS A 604 7.44 -47.50 -22.68
N PHE A 605 7.18 -46.54 -23.57
CA PHE A 605 7.52 -46.63 -24.99
C PHE A 605 9.04 -46.67 -25.24
N LEU A 606 9.82 -45.83 -24.55
CA LEU A 606 11.29 -45.85 -24.61
C LEU A 606 11.88 -47.16 -24.08
N CYS A 607 11.33 -47.72 -22.99
CA CYS A 607 11.74 -49.02 -22.47
C CYS A 607 11.42 -50.16 -23.44
N ILE A 608 10.29 -50.09 -24.15
CA ILE A 608 9.93 -51.04 -25.22
C ILE A 608 10.88 -50.90 -26.42
N LEU A 609 11.26 -49.67 -26.79
CA LEU A 609 12.22 -49.38 -27.86
C LEU A 609 13.63 -49.87 -27.54
N MET A 610 14.11 -49.72 -26.29
CA MET A 610 15.44 -50.17 -25.89
C MET A 610 15.55 -51.70 -25.67
N ARG A 611 14.41 -52.41 -25.57
CA ARG A 611 14.36 -53.89 -25.48
C ARG A 611 14.25 -54.58 -26.84
N LYS A 612 14.01 -53.84 -27.92
CA LYS A 612 14.12 -54.30 -29.30
C LYS A 612 15.50 -53.97 -29.84
#